data_AF-A0A971FUK3-F1
#
_entry.id   AF-A0A971FUK3-F1
#
_cell.length_a   1.000
_cell.length_b   1.000
_cell.length_c   1.000
_cell.angle_alpha   90.00
_cell.angle_beta   90.00
_cell.angle_gamma   90.00
#
_symmetry.space_group_name_H-M   'P 1'
#
loop_
_entity.id
_entity.type
_entity.pdbx_description
1 polymer ?
#
loop_
_entity_poly.entity_id
_entity_poly.type
_entity_poly.pdbx_seq_one_letter_code
_entity_poly.pdbx_strand_id
1 'polypeptide(L)'
;ESGMVDVAYNWSFMGTPNAVALCFAKNGSVENGLTGRVWHAVIPPQRYAHMPKYREVPEKDVTAIHNGAKILSAAKGYIDTPRLRKAAQIWCDGKADEAEATKDDVIDVFRKRAAIIGFRAGVTFHILEQGEAWLREGKDLNEDFMQDATESQDCVDFAILVSDYVLKYQCLLYGSQLITERQNVKDSAGTYHSRNKNLLEELGDEFTFEQICNLRPTTKYSALRVMISKWKKEGQIEMVEKNHWKKISSNS
;
A
#
# COMPACT_ATOMS: atom_id res chain seq x y z
N GLU A 1 2.02 -14.82 15.01
CA GLU A 1 1.23 -13.69 15.53
C GLU A 1 0.32 -13.19 14.42
N SER A 2 -0.97 -13.56 14.46
CA SER A 2 -1.97 -13.10 13.51
C SER A 2 -2.80 -12.03 14.21
N GLY A 3 -2.53 -10.76 13.91
CA GLY A 3 -3.44 -9.68 14.25
C GLY A 3 -4.68 -9.82 13.38
N MET A 4 -5.69 -10.52 13.87
CA MET A 4 -7.03 -10.51 13.29
C MET A 4 -7.57 -9.08 13.41
N VAL A 5 -7.49 -8.32 12.32
CA VAL A 5 -8.19 -7.06 12.18
C VAL A 5 -9.38 -7.33 11.28
N ASP A 6 -10.59 -7.23 11.84
CA ASP A 6 -11.84 -7.28 11.07
C ASP A 6 -11.91 -6.05 10.16
N VAL A 7 -11.44 -6.20 8.91
CA VAL A 7 -11.60 -5.18 7.88
C VAL A 7 -12.46 -5.76 6.76
N ALA A 8 -13.77 -5.83 6.99
CA ALA A 8 -14.75 -6.10 5.95
C ALA A 8 -15.12 -4.78 5.25
N TYR A 9 -14.23 -4.26 4.40
CA TYR A 9 -14.57 -3.17 3.49
C TYR A 9 -14.52 -3.66 2.04
N ASN A 10 -15.51 -4.46 1.65
CA ASN A 10 -15.83 -4.67 0.23
C ASN A 10 -16.75 -3.52 -0.19
N TRP A 11 -16.17 -2.38 -0.55
CA TRP A 11 -16.91 -1.20 -0.99
C TRP A 11 -16.59 -0.88 -2.44
N SER A 12 -17.63 -0.76 -3.26
CA SER A 12 -17.54 -0.10 -4.56
C SER A 12 -17.91 1.36 -4.39
N PHE A 13 -17.07 2.27 -4.86
CA PHE A 13 -17.36 3.70 -4.89
C PHE A 13 -16.97 4.27 -6.25
N MET A 14 -17.66 5.32 -6.67
CA MET A 14 -17.37 6.04 -7.90
C MET A 14 -16.97 7.47 -7.54
N GLY A 15 -15.98 8.00 -8.24
CA GLY A 15 -15.54 9.37 -8.07
C GLY A 15 -14.73 9.84 -9.27
N THR A 16 -14.54 11.16 -9.37
CA THR A 16 -13.56 11.69 -10.31
C THR A 16 -12.15 11.22 -9.94
N PRO A 17 -11.20 11.12 -10.89
CA PRO A 17 -9.84 10.69 -10.57
C PRO A 17 -9.20 11.48 -9.42
N ASN A 18 -9.47 12.79 -9.34
CA ASN A 18 -9.00 13.64 -8.25
C ASN A 18 -9.65 13.27 -6.90
N ALA A 19 -10.97 13.03 -6.87
CA ALA A 19 -11.65 12.62 -5.64
C ALA A 19 -11.14 11.26 -5.12
N VAL A 20 -10.88 10.32 -6.04
CA VAL A 20 -10.29 9.01 -5.72
C VAL A 20 -8.88 9.22 -5.15
N ALA A 21 -8.02 9.99 -5.82
CA ALA A 21 -6.68 10.27 -5.33
C ALA A 21 -6.71 10.91 -3.92
N LEU A 22 -7.61 11.87 -3.70
CA LEU A 22 -7.76 12.52 -2.39
C LEU A 22 -8.16 11.52 -1.29
N CYS A 23 -9.09 10.62 -1.58
CA CYS A 23 -9.62 9.64 -0.63
C CYS A 23 -8.55 8.64 -0.17
N PHE A 24 -7.73 8.14 -1.09
CA PHE A 24 -6.76 7.08 -0.80
C PHE A 24 -5.35 7.59 -0.49
N ALA A 25 -5.04 8.84 -0.84
CA ALA A 25 -3.68 9.34 -0.76
C ALA A 25 -3.52 10.67 -0.01
N LYS A 26 -4.53 11.52 0.20
CA LYS A 26 -4.29 12.83 0.87
C LYS A 26 -4.34 12.81 2.40
N ASN A 27 -4.97 11.81 2.99
CA ASN A 27 -5.12 11.69 4.46
C ASN A 27 -4.11 10.68 5.09
N GLY A 28 -3.12 10.22 4.33
CA GLY A 28 -2.06 9.31 4.78
C GLY A 28 -1.02 9.07 3.68
N SER A 29 0.08 8.36 3.99
CA SER A 29 1.08 8.02 2.96
C SER A 29 0.49 7.07 1.92
N VAL A 30 0.91 7.19 0.65
CA VAL A 30 0.63 6.19 -0.40
C VAL A 30 1.06 4.78 0.03
N GLU A 31 2.02 4.65 0.94
CA GLU A 31 2.50 3.36 1.46
C GLU A 31 1.67 2.81 2.65
N ASN A 32 0.64 3.53 3.13
CA ASN A 32 -0.22 3.10 4.26
C ASN A 32 -1.05 1.82 3.99
N GLY A 33 -0.93 1.25 2.79
CA GLY A 33 -1.55 -0.01 2.40
C GLY A 33 -2.96 0.11 1.82
N LEU A 34 -3.62 1.26 1.91
CA LEU A 34 -4.97 1.47 1.35
C LEU A 34 -4.94 1.53 -0.18
N THR A 35 -4.04 2.31 -0.76
CA THR A 35 -3.78 2.39 -2.23
C THR A 35 -3.47 1.01 -2.83
N GLY A 36 -2.92 0.12 -2.00
CA GLY A 36 -2.55 -1.24 -2.31
C GLY A 36 -3.68 -2.26 -2.38
N ARG A 37 -4.88 -1.90 -1.94
CA ARG A 37 -6.04 -2.81 -1.81
C ARG A 37 -7.18 -2.46 -2.76
N VAL A 38 -6.97 -1.52 -3.68
CA VAL A 38 -8.01 -1.01 -4.57
C VAL A 38 -7.75 -1.47 -6.00
N TRP A 39 -8.81 -1.95 -6.65
CA TRP A 39 -8.87 -2.12 -8.09
C TRP A 39 -9.65 -0.94 -8.68
N HIS A 40 -8.99 -0.13 -9.52
CA HIS A 40 -9.61 0.99 -10.20
C HIS A 40 -10.25 0.59 -11.53
N ALA A 41 -11.58 0.57 -11.60
CA ALA A 41 -12.27 0.51 -12.89
C ALA A 41 -12.30 1.92 -13.53
N VAL A 42 -11.29 2.23 -14.35
CA VAL A 42 -11.17 3.57 -14.94
C VAL A 42 -12.04 3.71 -16.18
N ILE A 43 -12.98 4.65 -16.14
CA ILE A 43 -13.80 5.04 -17.29
C ILE A 43 -12.92 5.90 -18.23
N PRO A 44 -12.82 5.56 -19.54
CA PRO A 44 -12.08 6.37 -20.50
C PRO A 44 -12.61 7.82 -20.53
N PRO A 45 -11.76 8.83 -20.82
CA PRO A 45 -12.21 10.22 -20.90
C PRO A 45 -13.40 10.39 -21.85
N GLN A 46 -14.56 10.74 -21.30
CA GLN A 46 -15.81 10.98 -22.04
C GLN A 46 -15.97 12.47 -22.40
N ARG A 47 -14.87 13.19 -22.66
CA ARG A 47 -14.93 14.64 -22.88
C ARG A 47 -15.74 14.91 -24.15
N TYR A 48 -16.83 15.66 -24.01
CA TYR A 48 -17.80 15.92 -25.07
C TYR A 48 -18.50 14.68 -25.64
N ALA A 49 -18.38 13.52 -24.99
CA ALA A 49 -19.10 12.32 -25.42
C ALA A 49 -20.60 12.51 -25.16
N HIS A 50 -21.41 12.04 -26.10
CA HIS A 50 -22.85 11.98 -25.92
C HIS A 50 -23.21 10.92 -24.87
N MET A 51 -24.35 11.12 -24.20
CA MET A 51 -24.88 10.14 -23.27
C MET A 51 -25.03 8.78 -23.97
N PRO A 52 -24.49 7.69 -23.39
CA PRO A 52 -24.65 6.37 -23.97
C PRO A 52 -26.13 5.99 -23.97
N LYS A 53 -26.57 5.30 -25.02
CA LYS A 53 -27.90 4.69 -25.05
C LYS A 53 -27.83 3.41 -24.21
N TYR A 54 -28.40 3.47 -23.02
CA TYR A 54 -28.56 2.29 -22.17
C TYR A 54 -29.50 1.29 -22.85
N ARG A 55 -29.12 0.02 -22.77
CA ARG A 55 -29.93 -1.11 -23.24
C ARG A 55 -30.41 -1.87 -22.01
N GLU A 56 -31.55 -2.53 -22.13
CA GLU A 56 -31.94 -3.51 -21.12
C GLU A 56 -30.87 -4.61 -21.02
N VAL A 57 -30.61 -5.05 -19.79
CA VAL A 57 -29.69 -6.15 -19.54
C VAL A 57 -30.37 -7.43 -20.04
N PRO A 58 -29.76 -8.18 -20.97
CA PRO A 58 -30.32 -9.44 -21.44
C PRO A 58 -30.60 -10.43 -20.30
N GLU A 59 -31.69 -11.17 -20.36
CA GLU A 59 -32.07 -12.16 -19.33
C GLU A 59 -30.95 -13.20 -19.07
N LYS A 60 -30.20 -13.55 -20.11
CA LYS A 60 -29.02 -14.43 -20.00
C LYS A 60 -27.94 -13.85 -19.07
N ASP A 61 -27.75 -12.54 -19.07
CA ASP A 61 -26.72 -11.86 -18.28
C ASP A 61 -27.21 -11.72 -16.83
N VAL A 62 -28.50 -11.45 -16.63
CA VAL A 62 -29.16 -11.49 -15.31
C VAL A 62 -29.01 -12.88 -14.68
N THR A 63 -29.28 -13.93 -15.46
CA THR A 63 -29.13 -15.33 -15.02
C THR A 63 -27.68 -15.64 -14.66
N ALA A 64 -26.72 -15.23 -15.50
CA ALA A 64 -25.29 -15.43 -15.22
C ALA A 64 -24.84 -14.72 -13.93
N ILE A 65 -25.33 -13.49 -13.67
CA ILE A 65 -25.05 -12.76 -12.42
C ILE A 65 -25.58 -13.53 -11.21
N HIS A 66 -26.83 -14.01 -11.29
CA HIS A 66 -27.44 -14.78 -10.20
C HIS A 66 -26.72 -16.11 -9.96
N ASN A 67 -26.32 -16.81 -11.02
CA ASN A 67 -25.54 -18.04 -10.92
C ASN A 67 -24.18 -17.77 -10.28
N GLY A 68 -23.46 -16.74 -10.73
CA GLY A 68 -22.18 -16.35 -10.14
C GLY A 68 -22.29 -16.07 -8.64
N ALA A 69 -23.33 -15.35 -8.21
CA ALA A 69 -23.58 -15.11 -6.79
C ALA A 69 -23.84 -16.41 -6.00
N LYS A 70 -24.63 -17.34 -6.56
CA LYS A 70 -24.90 -18.65 -5.95
C LYS A 70 -23.63 -19.50 -5.85
N ILE A 71 -22.85 -19.58 -6.93
CA ILE A 71 -21.58 -20.32 -7.00
C ILE A 71 -20.62 -19.82 -5.92
N LEU A 72 -20.39 -18.50 -5.86
CA LEU A 72 -19.48 -17.91 -4.89
C LEU A 72 -19.96 -18.08 -3.44
N SER A 73 -21.29 -18.10 -3.22
CA SER A 73 -21.88 -18.34 -1.90
C SER A 73 -21.79 -19.81 -1.46
N ALA A 74 -21.78 -20.74 -2.43
CA ALA A 74 -21.68 -22.17 -2.17
C ALA A 74 -20.23 -22.62 -1.94
N ALA A 75 -19.25 -21.92 -2.52
CA ALA A 75 -17.83 -22.22 -2.36
C ALA A 75 -17.41 -22.06 -0.88
N LYS A 76 -16.90 -23.14 -0.28
CA LYS A 76 -16.44 -23.18 1.12
C LYS A 76 -15.13 -23.93 1.26
N GLY A 77 -14.51 -23.77 2.44
CA GLY A 77 -13.31 -24.50 2.81
C GLY A 77 -12.04 -23.94 2.16
N TYR A 78 -11.02 -24.78 2.11
CA TYR A 78 -9.73 -24.45 1.52
C TYR A 78 -9.71 -24.86 0.05
N ILE A 79 -9.43 -23.90 -0.83
CA ILE A 79 -9.29 -24.12 -2.27
C ILE A 79 -7.79 -23.97 -2.60
N ASP A 80 -7.12 -25.08 -2.90
CA ASP A 80 -5.72 -25.04 -3.29
C ASP A 80 -5.58 -24.56 -4.74
N THR A 81 -4.72 -23.58 -4.95
CA THR A 81 -4.49 -22.93 -6.24
C THR A 81 -2.98 -22.81 -6.53
N PRO A 82 -2.27 -23.94 -6.73
CA PRO A 82 -0.82 -23.95 -6.88
C PRO A 82 -0.34 -23.28 -8.18
N ARG A 83 -1.09 -23.37 -9.29
CA ARG A 83 -0.70 -22.75 -10.57
C ARG A 83 -0.79 -21.23 -10.49
N LEU A 84 -1.85 -20.70 -9.88
CA LEU A 84 -2.03 -19.27 -9.63
C LEU A 84 -0.98 -18.74 -8.67
N ARG A 85 -0.65 -19.47 -7.59
CA ARG A 85 0.45 -19.07 -6.69
C ARG A 85 1.78 -18.99 -7.44
N LYS A 86 2.10 -20.00 -8.26
CA LYS A 86 3.31 -20.01 -9.07
C LYS A 86 3.34 -18.88 -10.10
N ALA A 87 2.22 -18.65 -10.79
CA ALA A 87 2.10 -17.57 -11.78
C ALA A 87 2.26 -16.19 -11.13
N ALA A 88 1.61 -15.95 -9.98
CA ALA A 88 1.75 -14.70 -9.24
C ALA A 88 3.19 -14.46 -8.77
N GLN A 89 3.89 -15.51 -8.33
CA GLN A 89 5.31 -15.42 -7.96
C GLN A 89 6.18 -15.04 -9.17
N ILE A 90 6.07 -15.77 -10.27
CA ILE A 90 6.84 -15.50 -11.50
C ILE A 90 6.59 -14.08 -12.00
N TRP A 91 5.32 -13.65 -12.04
CA TRP A 91 4.97 -12.29 -12.47
C TRP A 91 5.55 -11.23 -11.51
N CYS A 92 5.45 -11.45 -10.20
CA CYS A 92 5.93 -10.50 -9.20
C CYS A 92 7.46 -10.37 -9.19
N ASP A 93 8.19 -11.45 -9.43
CA ASP A 93 9.64 -11.46 -9.54
C ASP A 93 10.09 -10.79 -10.85
N GLY A 94 9.42 -11.10 -11.97
CA GLY A 94 9.70 -10.43 -13.25
C GLY A 94 9.49 -8.90 -13.17
N LYS A 95 8.49 -8.43 -12.41
CA LYS A 95 8.32 -7.00 -12.13
C LYS A 95 9.38 -6.42 -11.18
N ALA A 96 10.00 -7.25 -10.34
CA ALA A 96 11.15 -6.83 -9.54
C ALA A 96 12.36 -6.56 -10.44
N ASP A 97 12.63 -7.47 -11.37
CA ASP A 97 13.74 -7.35 -12.32
C ASP A 97 13.54 -6.12 -13.22
N GLU A 98 12.30 -5.89 -13.69
CA GLU A 98 11.93 -4.68 -14.45
C GLU A 98 12.17 -3.39 -13.65
N ALA A 99 11.70 -3.34 -12.40
CA ALA A 99 11.92 -2.21 -11.51
C ALA A 99 13.41 -1.95 -11.24
N GLU A 100 14.20 -3.01 -11.04
CA GLU A 100 15.64 -2.88 -10.83
C GLU A 100 16.36 -2.37 -12.07
N ALA A 101 16.00 -2.88 -13.26
CA ALA A 101 16.60 -2.47 -14.54
C ALA A 101 16.28 -1.01 -14.87
N THR A 102 15.06 -0.56 -14.56
CA THR A 102 14.59 0.80 -14.86
C THR A 102 14.82 1.79 -13.71
N LYS A 103 15.24 1.30 -12.54
CA LYS A 103 15.29 2.08 -11.28
C LYS A 103 13.94 2.72 -10.94
N ASP A 104 12.85 2.01 -11.26
CA ASP A 104 11.48 2.45 -10.97
C ASP A 104 10.99 1.91 -9.63
N ASP A 105 11.26 2.71 -8.60
CA ASP A 105 10.80 2.53 -7.24
C ASP A 105 9.27 2.40 -7.10
N VAL A 106 8.48 2.96 -8.03
CA VAL A 106 7.02 2.90 -8.00
C VAL A 106 6.56 1.49 -8.35
N ILE A 107 7.16 0.88 -9.38
CA ILE A 107 6.86 -0.51 -9.78
C ILE A 107 7.18 -1.47 -8.62
N ASP A 108 8.33 -1.33 -7.97
CA ASP A 108 8.72 -2.23 -6.87
C ASP A 108 7.77 -2.14 -5.67
N VAL A 109 7.25 -0.94 -5.37
CA VAL A 109 6.26 -0.75 -4.30
C VAL A 109 4.93 -1.44 -4.60
N PHE A 110 4.45 -1.34 -5.85
CA PHE A 110 3.09 -1.79 -6.18
C PHE A 110 3.03 -3.24 -6.68
N ARG A 111 4.12 -3.81 -7.23
CA ARG A 111 4.10 -5.17 -7.81
C ARG A 111 3.54 -6.23 -6.86
N LYS A 112 3.94 -6.26 -5.58
CA LYS A 112 3.46 -7.26 -4.63
C LYS A 112 1.95 -7.15 -4.39
N ARG A 113 1.43 -5.93 -4.45
CA ARG A 113 0.02 -5.62 -4.20
C ARG A 113 -0.84 -5.97 -5.40
N ALA A 114 -0.38 -5.62 -6.59
CA ALA A 114 -0.99 -6.00 -7.85
C ALA A 114 -1.00 -7.54 -8.06
N ALA A 115 0.07 -8.23 -7.67
CA ALA A 115 0.14 -9.69 -7.70
C ALA A 115 -0.95 -10.33 -6.82
N ILE A 116 -1.13 -9.82 -5.58
CA ILE A 116 -2.16 -10.33 -4.66
C ILE A 116 -3.58 -10.07 -5.19
N ILE A 117 -3.84 -8.90 -5.78
CA ILE A 117 -5.16 -8.58 -6.36
C ILE A 117 -5.45 -9.49 -7.56
N GLY A 118 -4.49 -9.66 -8.47
CA GLY A 118 -4.64 -10.57 -9.61
C GLY A 118 -4.81 -12.03 -9.17
N PHE A 119 -4.05 -12.49 -8.18
CA PHE A 119 -4.23 -13.81 -7.58
C PHE A 119 -5.66 -14.01 -7.06
N ARG A 120 -6.20 -13.06 -6.29
CA ARG A 120 -7.58 -13.12 -5.78
C ARG A 120 -8.61 -13.14 -6.91
N ALA A 121 -8.40 -12.34 -7.95
CA ALA A 121 -9.27 -12.34 -9.12
C ALA A 121 -9.21 -13.68 -9.87
N GLY A 122 -8.04 -14.29 -9.97
CA GLY A 122 -7.85 -15.64 -10.51
C GLY A 122 -8.59 -16.70 -9.71
N VAL A 123 -8.49 -16.68 -8.37
CA VAL A 123 -9.25 -17.60 -7.50
C VAL A 123 -10.75 -17.45 -7.73
N THR A 124 -11.27 -16.22 -7.77
CA THR A 124 -12.69 -15.97 -8.06
C THR A 124 -13.09 -16.51 -9.43
N PHE A 125 -12.27 -16.28 -10.46
CA PHE A 125 -12.49 -16.81 -11.80
C PHE A 125 -12.55 -18.34 -11.77
N HIS A 126 -11.59 -18.99 -11.13
CA HIS A 126 -11.54 -20.44 -11.00
C HIS A 126 -12.83 -21.00 -10.39
N ILE A 127 -13.28 -20.43 -9.28
CA ILE A 127 -14.53 -20.85 -8.62
C ILE A 127 -15.74 -20.69 -9.56
N LEU A 128 -15.84 -19.55 -10.24
CA LEU A 128 -16.94 -19.29 -11.18
C LEU A 128 -16.93 -20.25 -12.37
N GLU A 129 -15.77 -20.49 -12.96
CA GLU A 129 -15.60 -21.41 -14.09
C GLU A 129 -16.06 -22.83 -13.73
N GLN A 130 -15.62 -23.33 -12.56
CA GLN A 130 -15.94 -24.68 -12.11
C GLN A 130 -17.40 -24.81 -11.70
N GLY A 131 -17.95 -23.81 -11.00
CA GLY A 131 -19.37 -23.80 -10.64
C GLY A 131 -20.30 -23.69 -11.86
N GLU A 132 -19.91 -22.93 -12.88
CA GLU A 132 -20.66 -22.85 -14.14
C GLU A 132 -20.63 -24.18 -14.89
N ALA A 133 -19.47 -24.85 -14.95
CA ALA A 133 -19.37 -26.20 -15.52
C ALA A 133 -20.27 -27.20 -14.76
N TRP A 134 -20.25 -27.16 -13.43
CA TRP A 134 -21.07 -27.99 -12.57
C TRP A 134 -22.58 -27.81 -12.81
N LEU A 135 -23.04 -26.56 -12.88
CA LEU A 135 -24.43 -26.24 -13.18
C LEU A 135 -24.85 -26.70 -14.60
N ARG A 136 -23.95 -26.60 -15.58
CA ARG A 136 -24.23 -27.07 -16.97
C ARG A 136 -24.41 -28.58 -17.06
N GLU A 137 -23.77 -29.34 -16.18
CA GLU A 137 -23.98 -30.78 -16.05
C GLU A 137 -25.32 -31.13 -15.38
N GLY A 138 -26.11 -30.12 -14.99
CA GLY A 138 -27.40 -30.31 -14.32
C GLY A 138 -27.27 -30.70 -12.85
N LYS A 139 -26.11 -30.46 -12.25
CA LYS A 139 -25.84 -30.78 -10.84
C LYS A 139 -26.14 -29.56 -9.96
N ASP A 140 -26.67 -29.83 -8.77
CA ASP A 140 -26.87 -28.81 -7.76
C ASP A 140 -25.54 -28.42 -7.11
N LEU A 141 -25.35 -27.13 -6.83
CA LEU A 141 -24.17 -26.63 -6.12
C LEU A 141 -24.18 -27.16 -4.69
N ASN A 142 -23.16 -27.94 -4.35
CA ASN A 142 -22.89 -28.44 -3.00
C ASN A 142 -21.43 -28.16 -2.63
N GLU A 143 -20.94 -28.69 -1.51
CA GLU A 143 -19.57 -28.40 -1.06
C GLU A 143 -18.48 -29.12 -1.90
N ASP A 144 -18.87 -30.00 -2.83
CA ASP A 144 -17.96 -30.89 -3.55
C ASP A 144 -17.55 -30.36 -4.94
N PHE A 145 -18.19 -29.31 -5.47
CA PHE A 145 -17.91 -28.84 -6.85
C PHE A 145 -16.47 -28.31 -7.04
N MET A 146 -15.75 -28.08 -5.93
CA MET A 146 -14.34 -27.66 -5.91
C MET A 146 -13.36 -28.78 -5.52
N GLN A 147 -13.83 -29.97 -5.17
CA GLN A 147 -13.01 -31.01 -4.52
C GLN A 147 -11.84 -31.49 -5.38
N ASP A 148 -12.03 -31.56 -6.70
CA ASP A 148 -11.01 -31.99 -7.68
C ASP A 148 -10.79 -30.92 -8.78
N ALA A 149 -11.20 -29.69 -8.50
CA ALA A 149 -11.10 -28.59 -9.44
C ALA A 149 -9.62 -28.24 -9.69
N THR A 150 -9.25 -28.14 -10.96
CA THR A 150 -7.90 -27.72 -11.37
C THR A 150 -7.96 -26.40 -12.09
N GLU A 151 -7.03 -25.50 -11.78
CA GLU A 151 -6.96 -24.18 -12.40
C GLU A 151 -6.76 -24.32 -13.91
N SER A 152 -7.61 -23.67 -14.71
CA SER A 152 -7.45 -23.60 -16.17
C SER A 152 -6.34 -22.63 -16.57
N GLN A 153 -5.90 -22.69 -17.84
CA GLN A 153 -4.97 -21.68 -18.34
C GLN A 153 -5.62 -20.29 -18.41
N ASP A 154 -6.89 -20.22 -18.79
CA ASP A 154 -7.66 -18.96 -18.85
C ASP A 154 -7.72 -18.27 -17.48
N CYS A 155 -7.87 -19.04 -16.40
CA CYS A 155 -7.82 -18.54 -15.03
C CYS A 155 -6.46 -17.91 -14.69
N VAL A 156 -5.36 -18.54 -15.10
CA VAL A 156 -3.99 -18.03 -14.88
C VAL A 156 -3.75 -16.77 -15.71
N ASP A 157 -4.14 -16.77 -16.97
CA ASP A 157 -3.97 -15.64 -17.88
C ASP A 157 -4.80 -14.43 -17.43
N PHE A 158 -6.02 -14.67 -16.94
CA PHE A 158 -6.86 -13.65 -16.34
C PHE A 158 -6.23 -13.04 -15.09
N ALA A 159 -5.65 -13.85 -14.20
CA ALA A 159 -4.97 -13.36 -13.01
C ALA A 159 -3.80 -12.43 -13.36
N ILE A 160 -2.99 -12.81 -14.35
CA ILE A 160 -1.86 -12.00 -14.84
C ILE A 160 -2.37 -10.70 -15.46
N LEU A 161 -3.41 -10.77 -16.31
CA LEU A 161 -4.02 -9.59 -16.91
C LEU A 161 -4.51 -8.60 -15.84
N VAL A 162 -5.16 -9.09 -14.79
CA VAL A 162 -5.61 -8.25 -13.67
C VAL A 162 -4.42 -7.65 -12.93
N SER A 163 -3.35 -8.42 -12.68
CA SER A 163 -2.13 -7.89 -12.07
C SER A 163 -1.49 -6.76 -12.88
N ASP A 164 -1.35 -6.93 -14.20
CA ASP A 164 -0.83 -5.87 -15.08
C ASP A 164 -1.73 -4.63 -15.09
N TYR A 165 -3.05 -4.84 -15.19
CA TYR A 165 -4.03 -3.75 -15.15
C TYR A 165 -3.94 -2.96 -13.84
N VAL A 166 -3.95 -3.65 -12.71
CA VAL A 166 -3.90 -3.03 -11.38
C VAL A 166 -2.59 -2.27 -11.18
N LEU A 167 -1.45 -2.88 -11.53
CA LEU A 167 -0.14 -2.22 -11.43
C LEU A 167 -0.12 -0.94 -12.25
N LYS A 168 -0.55 -1.00 -13.52
CA LYS A 168 -0.60 0.15 -14.41
C LYS A 168 -1.37 1.32 -13.79
N TYR A 169 -2.55 1.07 -13.25
CA TYR A 169 -3.38 2.13 -12.69
C TYR A 169 -2.92 2.60 -11.31
N GLN A 170 -2.33 1.74 -10.50
CA GLN A 170 -1.68 2.16 -9.25
C GLN A 170 -0.50 3.09 -9.54
N CYS A 171 0.35 2.76 -10.51
CA CYS A 171 1.43 3.64 -10.96
C CYS A 171 0.89 4.96 -11.51
N LEU A 172 -0.14 4.91 -12.36
CA LEU A 172 -0.73 6.11 -12.97
C LEU A 172 -1.35 7.06 -11.93
N LEU A 173 -2.06 6.52 -10.95
CA LEU A 173 -2.82 7.32 -9.98
C LEU A 173 -1.97 7.78 -8.79
N TYR A 174 -0.99 6.97 -8.37
CA TYR A 174 -0.27 7.18 -7.12
C TYR A 174 1.24 7.36 -7.28
N GLY A 175 1.80 7.09 -8.46
CA GLY A 175 3.26 7.11 -8.68
C GLY A 175 3.88 8.48 -8.43
N SER A 176 3.28 9.55 -8.94
CA SER A 176 3.78 10.93 -8.75
C SER A 176 3.78 11.35 -7.28
N GLN A 177 2.74 10.95 -6.53
CA GLN A 177 2.66 11.24 -5.11
C GLN A 177 3.68 10.42 -4.32
N LEU A 178 3.86 9.14 -4.64
CA LEU A 178 4.87 8.30 -4.00
C LEU A 178 6.29 8.88 -4.18
N ILE A 179 6.62 9.33 -5.39
CA ILE A 179 7.91 9.99 -5.68
C ILE A 179 8.06 11.25 -4.83
N THR A 180 7.01 12.07 -4.75
CA THR A 180 7.00 13.31 -3.96
C THR A 180 7.18 13.03 -2.47
N GLU A 181 6.48 12.03 -1.93
CA GLU A 181 6.62 11.61 -0.52
C GLU A 181 8.04 11.13 -0.22
N ARG A 182 8.62 10.30 -1.10
CA ARG A 182 10.00 9.81 -0.93
C ARG A 182 11.02 10.92 -1.03
N GLN A 183 10.84 11.86 -1.97
CA GLN A 183 11.72 13.02 -2.09
C GLN A 183 11.63 13.91 -0.85
N ASN A 184 10.41 14.18 -0.37
CA ASN A 184 10.21 14.94 0.87
C ASN A 184 10.83 14.24 2.08
N VAL A 185 10.79 12.91 2.16
CA VAL A 185 11.46 12.15 3.23
C VAL A 185 12.99 12.25 3.10
N LYS A 186 13.55 12.14 1.90
CA LYS A 186 15.01 12.31 1.66
C LYS A 186 15.46 13.73 2.00
N ASP A 187 14.73 14.73 1.54
CA ASP A 187 14.98 16.14 1.81
C ASP A 187 14.79 16.44 3.29
N SER A 188 13.76 15.87 3.93
CA SER A 188 13.55 15.98 5.37
C SER A 188 14.61 15.24 6.16
N ALA A 189 15.15 14.11 5.71
CA ALA A 189 16.25 13.42 6.38
C ALA A 189 17.56 14.23 6.29
N GLY A 190 17.84 14.82 5.13
CA GLY A 190 18.95 15.77 4.95
C GLY A 190 18.75 17.06 5.76
N THR A 191 17.51 17.56 5.84
CA THR A 191 17.14 18.75 6.62
C THR A 191 17.00 18.44 8.11
N TYR A 192 16.73 17.20 8.50
CA TYR A 192 16.71 16.74 9.90
C TYR A 192 18.13 16.56 10.39
N HIS A 193 19.05 16.07 9.56
CA HIS A 193 20.47 16.13 9.81
C HIS A 193 21.02 17.58 9.83
N SER A 194 20.47 18.52 9.05
CA SER A 194 20.92 19.92 9.07
C SER A 194 20.26 20.81 10.14
N ARG A 195 19.00 20.54 10.54
CA ARG A 195 18.30 21.17 11.67
C ARG A 195 18.69 20.58 13.02
N ASN A 196 19.12 19.32 13.03
CA ASN A 196 19.97 18.76 14.09
C ASN A 196 21.45 18.94 13.75
N LYS A 197 21.86 20.13 13.28
CA LYS A 197 23.13 20.66 13.77
C LYS A 197 23.07 20.49 15.28
N ASN A 198 23.98 19.69 15.83
CA ASN A 198 24.02 19.38 17.25
C ASN A 198 23.84 20.70 17.99
N LEU A 199 22.72 20.89 18.68
CA LEU A 199 22.51 22.11 19.47
C LEU A 199 23.69 22.29 20.45
N LEU A 200 24.30 21.18 20.87
CA LEU A 200 25.54 21.15 21.60
C LEU A 200 26.72 21.81 20.86
N GLU A 201 26.90 21.61 19.56
CA GLU A 201 27.97 22.24 18.76
C GLU A 201 27.80 23.76 18.64
N GLU A 202 26.57 24.27 18.64
CA GLU A 202 26.26 25.72 18.59
C GLU A 202 26.50 26.43 19.94
N LEU A 203 26.51 25.70 21.05
CA LEU A 203 26.76 26.24 22.38
C LEU A 203 28.26 26.48 22.61
N GLY A 204 28.61 27.40 23.52
CA GLY A 204 30.00 27.55 23.99
C GLY A 204 30.47 26.36 24.83
N ASP A 205 31.73 26.34 25.24
CA ASP A 205 32.27 25.27 26.10
C ASP A 205 31.57 25.20 27.45
N GLU A 206 31.09 26.33 27.96
CA GLU A 206 30.19 26.43 29.12
C GLU A 206 28.90 27.14 28.69
N PHE A 207 27.75 26.61 29.12
CA PHE A 207 26.45 27.12 28.73
C PHE A 207 25.34 26.93 29.77
N THR A 208 24.37 27.83 29.75
CA THR A 208 23.21 27.81 30.64
C THR A 208 21.95 27.31 29.95
N PHE A 209 20.97 26.89 30.74
CA PHE A 209 19.65 26.50 30.21
C PHE A 209 18.96 27.64 29.43
N GLU A 210 19.17 28.88 29.87
CA GLU A 210 18.63 30.07 29.20
C GLU A 210 19.21 30.24 27.79
N GLN A 211 20.52 29.99 27.62
CA GLN A 211 21.15 30.04 26.30
C GLN A 211 20.59 28.96 25.36
N ILE A 212 20.27 27.77 25.86
CA ILE A 212 19.60 26.70 25.11
C ILE A 212 18.20 27.16 24.67
N CYS A 213 17.43 27.78 25.58
CA CYS A 213 16.11 28.32 25.27
C CYS A 213 16.17 29.44 24.23
N ASN A 214 17.17 30.31 24.30
CA ASN A 214 17.38 31.40 23.34
C ASN A 214 17.77 30.89 21.95
N LEU A 215 18.53 29.80 21.86
CA LEU A 215 18.85 29.15 20.58
C LEU A 215 17.67 28.39 19.96
N ARG A 216 16.68 27.99 20.77
CA ARG A 216 15.50 27.24 20.32
C ARG A 216 14.20 27.76 21.00
N PRO A 217 13.78 29.01 20.71
CA PRO A 217 12.69 29.69 21.43
C PRO A 217 11.31 29.04 21.19
N THR A 218 11.15 28.28 20.11
CA THR A 218 9.91 27.58 19.76
C THR A 218 9.82 26.16 20.34
N THR A 219 10.87 25.67 21.00
CA THR A 219 10.92 24.31 21.55
C THR A 219 10.42 24.28 23.00
N LYS A 220 9.59 23.30 23.33
CA LYS A 220 9.06 23.13 24.70
C LYS A 220 10.18 22.85 25.70
N TYR A 221 10.11 23.47 26.87
CA TYR A 221 11.05 23.27 27.98
C TYR A 221 11.27 21.80 28.36
N SER A 222 10.21 20.98 28.34
CA SER A 222 10.30 19.54 28.64
C SER A 222 11.19 18.80 27.63
N ALA A 223 11.08 19.14 26.34
CA ALA A 223 11.91 18.54 25.29
C ALA A 223 13.39 18.95 25.42
N LEU A 224 13.67 20.22 25.77
CA LEU A 224 15.03 20.69 26.03
C LEU A 224 15.66 19.96 27.24
N ARG A 225 14.88 19.71 28.30
CA ARG A 225 15.37 18.94 29.46
C ARG A 225 15.67 17.48 29.15
N VAL A 226 14.87 16.85 28.28
CA VAL A 226 15.15 15.49 27.80
C VAL A 226 16.45 15.46 27.00
N MET A 227 16.68 16.46 26.16
CA MET A 227 17.92 16.60 25.39
C MET A 227 19.17 16.74 26.29
N ILE A 228 19.10 17.59 27.32
CA ILE A 228 20.19 17.75 28.30
C ILE A 228 20.43 16.46 29.10
N SER A 229 19.35 15.76 29.49
CA SER A 229 19.46 14.48 30.20
C SER A 229 20.16 13.43 29.36
N LYS A 230 19.92 13.44 28.04
CA LYS A 230 20.60 12.58 27.07
C LYS A 230 22.09 12.92 26.97
N TRP A 231 22.45 14.19 26.80
CA TRP A 231 23.87 14.62 26.74
C TRP A 231 24.64 14.25 28.00
N LYS A 232 24.01 14.38 29.17
CA LYS A 232 24.59 13.94 30.46
C LYS A 232 24.80 12.43 30.51
N LYS A 233 23.82 11.65 30.04
CA LYS A 233 23.89 10.18 29.98
C LYS A 233 24.97 9.70 29.00
N GLU A 234 25.15 10.41 27.90
CA GLU A 234 26.13 10.12 26.85
C GLU A 234 27.53 10.67 27.18
N GLY A 235 27.72 11.28 28.37
CA GLY A 235 29.02 11.77 28.81
C GLY A 235 29.55 12.94 28.00
N GLN A 236 28.67 13.68 27.31
CA GLN A 236 29.06 14.82 26.47
C GLN A 236 29.18 16.13 27.27
N ILE A 237 28.53 16.18 28.43
CA ILE A 237 28.50 17.37 29.30
C ILE A 237 28.59 16.99 30.78
N GLU A 238 29.14 17.88 31.57
CA GLU A 238 29.16 17.84 33.03
C GLU A 238 28.40 19.02 33.62
N MET A 239 27.77 18.83 34.78
CA MET A 239 27.03 19.90 35.46
C MET A 239 27.98 20.65 36.37
N VAL A 240 28.20 21.93 36.07
CA VAL A 240 29.02 22.83 36.91
C VAL A 240 28.20 23.31 38.10
N GLU A 241 26.97 23.77 37.82
CA GLU A 241 25.99 24.20 38.82
C GLU A 241 24.57 24.02 38.28
N LYS A 242 23.56 24.37 39.08
CA LYS A 242 22.15 24.18 38.68
C LYS A 242 21.84 24.98 37.42
N ASN A 243 21.38 24.29 36.37
CA ASN A 243 21.07 24.86 35.05
C ASN A 243 22.29 25.39 34.26
N HIS A 244 23.51 24.93 34.60
CA HIS A 244 24.74 25.31 33.95
C HIS A 244 25.60 24.07 33.70
N TRP A 245 26.06 23.90 32.47
CA TRP A 245 26.83 22.75 32.04
C TRP A 245 28.07 23.16 31.27
N LYS A 246 29.06 22.29 31.31
CA LYS A 246 30.29 22.37 30.53
C LYS A 246 30.39 21.18 29.60
N LYS A 247 30.89 21.38 28.38
CA LYS A 247 31.21 20.30 27.44
C LYS A 247 32.43 19.54 27.93
N ILE A 248 32.34 18.21 27.86
CA ILE A 248 33.48 17.34 28.11
C ILE A 248 34.25 17.25 26.79
N SER A 249 35.45 17.83 26.73
CA SER A 249 36.32 17.73 25.57
C SER A 249 36.69 16.26 25.33
N SER A 250 36.31 15.71 24.18
CA SER A 250 36.81 14.41 23.74
C SER A 250 38.31 14.52 23.46
N ASN A 251 39.15 14.20 24.44
CA ASN A 251 40.55 13.90 24.17
C ASN A 251 40.61 12.48 23.59
N SER A 252 40.53 12.37 22.26
CA SER A 252 41.18 11.39 21.37
C SER A 252 40.74 11.62 19.93
#